data_AF-A0A453DRE0-F1
#
_entry.id   AF-A0A453DRE0-F1
#
_cell.length_a   1.000
_cell.length_b   1.000
_cell.length_c   1.000
_cell.angle_alpha   90.00
_cell.angle_beta   90.00
_cell.angle_gamma   90.00
#
_symmetry.space_group_name_H-M   'P 1'
#
loop_
_entity.id
_entity.type
_entity.pdbx_description
1 polymer ?
#
loop_
_entity_poly.entity_id
_entity_poly.type
_entity_poly.pdbx_seq_one_letter_code
_entity_poly.pdbx_strand_id
1 'polypeptide(L)'
;MNDGTAIVVYQLFYRMVLGKTFDAGSIIKFLSQVSLGAVALGLAFGIASVLWLGFIFNDTIIEISLTLAVSYIAFFTAQDALEVSGVLAVMTLGMFYAAFAKTAFKGDSQQSLHHFW
;
A
#
# COMPACT_ATOMS: atom_id res chain seq x y z
N MET A 1 4.13 11.12 -1.21
CA MET A 1 3.76 11.09 0.22
C MET A 1 2.58 12.00 0.55
N ASN A 2 2.56 13.24 0.05
CA ASN A 2 1.51 14.23 0.36
C ASN A 2 0.09 13.77 -0.03
N ASP A 3 -0.04 13.08 -1.16
CA ASP A 3 -1.35 12.57 -1.64
C ASP A 3 -1.94 11.49 -0.74
N GLY A 4 -1.07 10.65 -0.14
CA GLY A 4 -1.47 9.63 0.83
C GLY A 4 -1.99 10.22 2.14
N THR A 5 -1.55 11.42 2.51
CA THR A 5 -2.07 12.14 3.68
C THR A 5 -3.37 12.85 3.34
N ALA A 6 -3.46 13.46 2.16
CA ALA A 6 -4.67 14.14 1.69
C ALA A 6 -5.87 13.19 1.60
N ILE A 7 -5.69 11.95 1.13
CA ILE A 7 -6.77 10.97 1.04
C ILE A 7 -7.30 10.54 2.43
N VAL A 8 -6.42 10.42 3.44
CA VAL A 8 -6.83 10.09 4.82
C VAL A 8 -7.66 11.22 5.42
N VAL A 9 -7.28 12.47 5.16
CA VAL A 9 -8.05 13.66 5.58
C VAL A 9 -9.39 13.73 4.84
N TYR A 10 -9.42 13.41 3.54
CA TYR A 10 -10.66 13.30 2.78
C TYR A 10 -11.61 12.25 3.37
N GLN A 11 -11.11 11.07 3.75
CA GLN A 11 -11.91 10.01 4.39
C GLN A 11 -12.53 10.48 5.72
N LEU A 12 -11.81 11.29 6.51
CA LEU A 12 -12.34 11.89 7.73
C LEU A 12 -13.54 12.79 7.42
N PHE A 13 -13.37 13.74 6.48
CA PHE A 13 -14.45 14.65 6.10
C PHE A 13 -15.63 13.93 5.46
N TYR A 14 -15.38 12.92 4.63
CA TYR A 14 -16.42 12.10 4.03
C TYR A 14 -17.29 11.41 5.09
N ARG A 15 -16.67 10.85 6.14
CA ARG A 15 -17.40 10.25 7.27
C ARG A 15 -18.22 11.29 8.06
N MET A 16 -17.71 12.52 8.20
CA MET A 16 -18.46 13.63 8.82
C MET A 16 -19.70 14.01 8.00
N VAL A 17 -19.57 14.10 6.67
CA VAL A 17 -20.70 14.39 5.76
C VAL A 17 -21.78 13.30 5.83
N LEU A 18 -21.37 12.04 6.03
CA LEU A 18 -22.30 10.91 6.25
C LEU A 18 -22.95 10.90 7.65
N GLY A 19 -22.73 11.94 8.48
CA GLY A 19 -23.38 12.12 9.77
C GLY A 19 -22.62 11.55 10.96
N LYS A 20 -21.36 11.09 10.80
CA LYS A 20 -20.53 10.73 11.97
C LYS A 20 -20.02 11.98 12.67
N THR A 21 -20.30 12.10 13.96
CA THR A 21 -19.73 13.15 14.81
C THR A 21 -18.36 12.75 15.34
N PHE A 22 -17.39 13.65 15.24
CA PHE A 22 -16.05 13.43 15.78
C PHE A 22 -15.73 14.51 16.81
N ASP A 23 -15.32 14.08 18.01
CA ASP A 23 -14.62 14.91 18.98
C ASP A 23 -13.10 14.93 18.69
N ALA A 24 -12.37 15.91 19.22
CA ALA A 24 -10.92 16.07 19.03
C ALA A 24 -10.13 14.76 19.32
N GLY A 25 -10.48 14.03 20.39
CA GLY A 25 -9.82 12.75 20.69
C GLY A 25 -10.11 11.66 19.64
N SER A 26 -11.34 11.63 19.11
CA SER A 26 -11.73 10.66 18.10
C SER A 26 -11.09 10.93 16.73
N ILE A 27 -10.82 12.20 16.40
CA ILE A 27 -10.09 12.58 15.19
C ILE A 27 -8.66 12.05 15.25
N ILE A 28 -7.95 12.29 16.35
CA ILE A 28 -6.57 11.82 16.54
C ILE A 28 -6.51 10.30 16.46
N LYS A 29 -7.45 9.61 17.13
CA LYS A 29 -7.57 8.15 17.08
C LYS A 29 -7.80 7.65 15.65
N PHE A 30 -8.75 8.26 14.94
CA PHE A 30 -9.06 7.89 13.55
C PHE A 30 -7.85 8.07 12.63
N LEU A 31 -7.23 9.24 12.65
CA LEU A 31 -6.07 9.54 11.80
C LEU A 31 -4.91 8.59 12.10
N SER A 32 -4.64 8.31 13.37
CA SER A 32 -3.59 7.37 13.79
C SER A 32 -3.90 5.95 13.34
N GLN A 33 -5.13 5.47 13.58
CA GLN A 33 -5.53 4.10 13.26
C GLN A 33 -5.51 3.85 11.74
N VAL A 34 -6.10 4.76 10.96
CA VAL A 34 -6.16 4.62 9.49
C VAL A 34 -4.77 4.72 8.87
N SER A 35 -3.92 5.62 9.38
CA SER A 35 -2.57 5.81 8.84
C SER A 35 -1.63 4.65 9.22
N LEU A 36 -1.54 4.32 10.51
CA LEU A 36 -0.66 3.26 10.98
C LEU A 36 -1.13 1.88 10.51
N GLY A 37 -2.44 1.65 10.47
CA GLY A 37 -3.01 0.40 9.95
C GLY A 37 -2.70 0.20 8.47
N ALA A 38 -2.83 1.26 7.67
CA ALA A 38 -2.46 1.21 6.25
C ALA A 38 -0.97 0.94 6.04
N VAL A 39 -0.09 1.62 6.80
CA VAL A 39 1.37 1.41 6.73
C VAL A 39 1.72 -0.03 7.13
N ALA A 40 1.16 -0.53 8.23
CA ALA A 40 1.41 -1.89 8.69
C ALA A 40 0.98 -2.94 7.65
N LEU A 41 -0.18 -2.77 7.03
CA LEU A 41 -0.65 -3.65 5.95
C LEU A 41 0.23 -3.58 4.71
N GLY A 42 0.58 -2.37 4.26
CA GLY A 42 1.45 -2.18 3.10
C GLY A 42 2.80 -2.88 3.28
N LEU A 43 3.38 -2.78 4.48
CA LEU A 43 4.61 -3.51 4.83
C LEU A 43 4.41 -5.03 4.89
N ALA A 44 3.32 -5.50 5.49
CA ALA A 44 3.04 -6.93 5.58
C ALA A 44 2.89 -7.58 4.20
N PHE A 45 2.12 -6.96 3.30
CA PHE A 45 1.99 -7.42 1.91
C PHE A 45 3.31 -7.29 1.14
N GLY A 46 4.07 -6.22 1.35
CA GLY A 46 5.39 -6.05 0.74
C GLY A 46 6.37 -7.15 1.13
N ILE A 47 6.48 -7.45 2.42
CA ILE A 47 7.34 -8.54 2.90
C ILE A 47 6.87 -9.89 2.34
N ALA A 48 5.57 -10.17 2.40
CA ALA A 48 5.01 -11.42 1.86
C ALA A 48 5.30 -11.59 0.36
N SER A 49 5.15 -10.52 -0.42
CA SER A 49 5.43 -10.55 -1.85
C SER A 49 6.91 -10.74 -2.19
N VAL A 50 7.83 -10.11 -1.47
CA VAL A 50 9.28 -10.29 -1.70
C VAL A 50 9.72 -11.71 -1.32
N LEU A 51 9.19 -12.26 -0.23
CA LEU A 51 9.41 -13.66 0.11
C LEU A 51 8.88 -14.60 -0.98
N TRP A 52 7.72 -14.29 -1.57
CA TRP A 52 7.17 -15.04 -2.69
C TRP A 52 8.06 -14.93 -3.95
N LEU A 53 8.53 -13.74 -4.29
CA LEU A 53 9.46 -13.54 -5.40
C LEU A 53 10.74 -14.37 -5.24
N GLY A 54 11.22 -14.57 -4.01
CA GLY A 54 12.35 -15.46 -3.74
C GLY A 54 12.15 -16.91 -4.19
N PHE A 55 10.90 -17.38 -4.34
CA PHE A 55 10.58 -18.71 -4.87
C PHE A 55 10.38 -18.74 -6.40
N ILE A 56 10.24 -17.57 -7.05
CA ILE A 56 10.00 -17.45 -8.49
C ILE A 56 11.34 -17.14 -9.17
N PHE A 57 11.85 -18.09 -9.94
CA PHE A 57 13.12 -17.90 -10.64
C PHE A 57 12.93 -17.19 -12.00
N ASN A 58 13.40 -15.94 -12.07
CA ASN A 58 13.94 -15.32 -13.29
C ASN A 58 12.92 -15.08 -14.43
N ASP A 59 11.70 -14.64 -14.10
CA ASP A 59 10.68 -14.25 -15.09
C ASP A 59 10.13 -12.84 -14.80
N THR A 60 10.51 -11.88 -15.63
CA THR A 60 10.13 -10.46 -15.51
C THR A 60 8.62 -10.24 -15.66
N ILE A 61 7.92 -11.06 -16.45
CA ILE A 61 6.47 -10.92 -16.65
C ILE A 61 5.74 -11.30 -15.36
N ILE A 62 6.19 -12.36 -14.69
CA ILE A 62 5.62 -12.80 -13.42
C ILE A 62 5.91 -11.77 -12.32
N GLU A 63 7.11 -11.20 -12.27
CA GLU A 63 7.47 -10.13 -11.34
C GLU A 63 6.51 -8.92 -11.45
N ILE A 64 6.32 -8.39 -12.67
CA ILE A 64 5.41 -7.26 -12.91
C ILE A 64 3.97 -7.64 -12.55
N SER A 65 3.51 -8.81 -13.01
CA SER A 65 2.14 -9.27 -12.75
C SER A 65 1.87 -9.45 -11.25
N LEU A 66 2.84 -9.95 -10.50
CA LEU A 66 2.74 -10.11 -9.05
C LEU A 66 2.69 -8.75 -8.35
N THR A 67 3.52 -7.78 -8.73
CA THR A 67 3.49 -6.43 -8.12
C THR A 67 2.12 -5.77 -8.28
N LEU A 68 1.48 -5.96 -9.44
CA LEU A 68 0.15 -5.43 -9.75
C LEU A 68 -0.94 -6.16 -8.98
N ALA A 69 -0.89 -7.49 -8.95
CA ALA A 69 -1.84 -8.33 -8.21
C ALA A 69 -1.79 -8.05 -6.70
N VAL A 70 -0.58 -7.99 -6.11
CA VAL A 70 -0.39 -7.69 -4.69
C VAL A 70 -0.87 -6.28 -4.36
N SER A 71 -0.63 -5.29 -5.21
CA SER A 71 -1.13 -3.93 -5.02
C SER A 71 -2.66 -3.88 -4.98
N TYR A 72 -3.33 -4.62 -5.89
CA TYR A 72 -4.78 -4.69 -5.92
C TYR A 72 -5.33 -5.38 -4.66
N ILE A 73 -4.77 -6.53 -4.29
CA ILE A 73 -5.19 -7.27 -3.09
C ILE A 73 -4.98 -6.43 -1.82
N ALA A 74 -3.82 -5.76 -1.69
CA ALA A 74 -3.53 -4.88 -0.57
C ALA A 74 -4.52 -3.72 -0.48
N PHE A 75 -4.89 -3.11 -1.61
CA PHE A 75 -5.88 -2.04 -1.66
C PHE A 75 -7.24 -2.50 -1.12
N PHE A 76 -7.81 -3.58 -1.67
CA PHE A 76 -9.14 -4.05 -1.27
C PHE A 76 -9.16 -4.58 0.17
N THR A 77 -8.11 -5.29 0.58
CA THR A 77 -7.99 -5.75 1.97
C THR A 77 -7.96 -4.58 2.95
N ALA A 78 -7.19 -3.54 2.64
CA ALA A 78 -7.12 -2.35 3.48
C ALA A 78 -8.44 -1.56 3.48
N GLN A 79 -9.02 -1.32 2.30
CA GLN A 79 -10.16 -0.42 2.14
C GLN A 79 -11.50 -1.05 2.53
N ASP A 80 -11.74 -2.30 2.15
CA ASP A 80 -13.03 -2.98 2.30
C ASP A 80 -13.07 -3.87 3.55
N ALA A 81 -12.01 -4.67 3.79
CA ALA A 81 -12.01 -5.61 4.91
C ALA A 81 -11.62 -4.96 6.26
N LEU A 82 -10.72 -3.96 6.24
CA LEU A 82 -10.14 -3.39 7.47
C LEU A 82 -10.48 -1.91 7.69
N GLU A 83 -11.24 -1.30 6.78
CA GLU A 83 -11.63 0.13 6.81
C GLU A 83 -10.47 1.13 7.01
N VAL A 84 -9.26 0.77 6.60
CA VAL A 84 -8.09 1.67 6.61
C VAL A 84 -7.83 2.22 5.21
N SER A 85 -6.86 3.12 5.07
CA SER A 85 -6.60 3.77 3.79
C SER A 85 -5.92 2.82 2.82
N GLY A 86 -6.69 2.29 1.86
CA GLY A 86 -6.15 1.41 0.82
C GLY A 86 -5.11 2.09 -0.05
N VAL A 87 -5.33 3.36 -0.40
CA VAL A 87 -4.35 4.16 -1.17
C VAL A 87 -3.03 4.29 -0.41
N LEU A 88 -3.09 4.57 0.90
CA LEU A 88 -1.88 4.69 1.71
C LEU A 88 -1.17 3.33 1.87
N ALA A 89 -1.93 2.24 1.99
CA ALA A 89 -1.36 0.89 2.07
C ALA A 89 -0.61 0.51 0.78
N VAL A 90 -1.18 0.79 -0.38
CA VAL A 90 -0.50 0.59 -1.69
C VAL A 90 0.70 1.52 -1.84
N MET A 91 0.61 2.77 -1.38
CA MET A 91 1.74 3.69 -1.39
C MET A 91 2.91 3.16 -0.53
N THR A 92 2.61 2.61 0.64
CA THR A 92 3.62 1.97 1.51
C THR A 92 4.21 0.72 0.86
N LEU A 93 3.39 -0.12 0.22
CA LEU A 93 3.84 -1.27 -0.55
C LEU A 93 4.81 -0.84 -1.68
N GLY A 94 4.45 0.18 -2.46
CA GLY A 94 5.29 0.71 -3.53
C GLY A 94 6.61 1.27 -3.01
N MET A 95 6.58 2.01 -1.89
CA MET A 95 7.80 2.48 -1.22
C MET A 95 8.67 1.32 -0.73
N PHE A 96 8.06 0.24 -0.22
CA PHE A 96 8.76 -0.97 0.16
C PHE A 96 9.46 -1.59 -1.05
N TYR A 97 8.75 -1.81 -2.16
CA TYR A 97 9.38 -2.31 -3.39
C TYR A 97 10.51 -1.41 -3.88
N ALA A 98 10.36 -0.09 -3.85
CA ALA A 98 11.41 0.84 -4.26
C ALA A 98 12.65 0.75 -3.36
N ALA A 99 12.47 0.63 -2.04
CA ALA A 99 13.57 0.50 -1.09
C ALA A 99 14.30 -0.84 -1.21
N PHE A 100 13.57 -1.92 -1.48
CA PHE A 100 14.09 -3.28 -1.62
C PHE A 100 14.34 -3.67 -3.08
N ALA A 101 14.21 -2.74 -4.03
CA ALA A 101 14.26 -3.04 -5.46
C ALA A 101 15.54 -3.77 -5.83
N LYS A 102 16.70 -3.29 -5.33
CA LYS A 102 18.02 -3.86 -5.62
C LYS A 102 18.20 -5.30 -5.11
N THR A 103 17.44 -5.70 -4.10
CA THR A 103 17.49 -7.05 -3.51
C THR A 103 16.39 -7.96 -4.05
N ALA A 104 15.25 -7.40 -4.46
CA ALA A 104 14.07 -8.13 -4.91
C ALA A 104 14.04 -8.38 -6.43
N PHE A 105 14.66 -7.51 -7.25
CA PHE A 105 14.59 -7.58 -8.72
C PHE A 105 15.99 -7.63 -9.35
N LYS A 106 16.23 -8.57 -10.28
CA LYS A 106 17.52 -8.74 -11.01
C LYS A 106 17.65 -7.74 -12.17
N GLY A 107 18.88 -7.47 -12.60
CA GLY A 107 19.29 -6.32 -13.43
C GLY A 107 18.40 -5.93 -14.63
N ASP A 108 17.88 -6.88 -15.40
CA ASP A 108 17.04 -6.58 -16.58
C ASP A 108 15.58 -6.22 -16.21
N SER A 109 15.07 -6.71 -15.07
CA SER A 109 13.71 -6.41 -14.62
C SER A 109 13.58 -5.06 -13.94
N GLN A 110 14.66 -4.50 -13.39
CA GLN A 110 14.73 -3.13 -12.89
C GLN A 110 14.35 -2.11 -13.97
N GLN A 111 14.90 -2.26 -15.17
CA GLN A 111 14.66 -1.35 -16.28
C GLN A 111 13.22 -1.48 -16.80
N SER A 112 12.71 -2.71 -16.86
CA SER A 112 11.33 -2.98 -17.27
C SER A 112 10.30 -2.44 -16.27
N LEU A 113 10.55 -2.57 -14.96
CA LEU A 113 9.70 -2.01 -13.92
C LEU A 113 9.68 -0.48 -13.97
N HIS A 114 10.82 0.17 -14.22
CA HIS A 114 10.90 1.63 -14.37
C HIS A 114 10.19 2.15 -15.63
N HIS A 115 10.04 1.33 -16.67
CA HIS A 115 9.25 1.68 -17.84
C HIS A 115 7.74 1.46 -17.63
N PHE A 116 7.36 0.59 -16.70
CA PHE A 116 5.96 0.23 -16.46
C PHE A 116 5.28 1.12 -15.41
N TRP A 117 6.01 1.52 -14.36
CA TRP A 117 5.54 2.37 -13.25
C TRP A 117 6.19 3.75 -13.29
#